data_AF-A0A2E2BV52-F1
#
_entry.id   AF-A0A2E2BV52-F1
#
_cell.length_a   1.000
_cell.length_b   1.000
_cell.length_c   1.000
_cell.angle_alpha   90.00
_cell.angle_beta   90.00
_cell.angle_gamma   90.00
#
_symmetry.space_group_name_H-M   'P 1'
#
loop_
_entity.id
_entity.type
_entity.pdbx_description
1 polymer ?
#
loop_
_entity_poly.entity_id
_entity_poly.type
_entity_poly.pdbx_seq_one_letter_code
_entity_poly.pdbx_strand_id
1 'polypeptide(L)'
;MWRTQTGVRTLKGAEAKLIRESLAHMCDMLREEHLQYAEQWEYDVRVFDQLACNQRIALLAEVARYLLSETDDYPSLNAINEGTVGAIYENIRVNIIIELDESNLNDNPEIAEISSWRTLILAACVEAEFEDLPDANNLDYNEWKINLDILEEQVLWDRDFESSNFYLDLSPETGKPLKDYMRIDDDYFTAIPPDPTDKEVKIALETLMKLTR
;
A
#
# COMPACT_ATOMS: atom_id res chain seq x y z
N MET A 1 -10.12 -5.10 -10.13
CA MET A 1 -10.68 -5.92 -9.03
C MET A 1 -9.56 -6.66 -8.33
N TRP A 2 -9.66 -6.74 -7.01
CA TRP A 2 -8.67 -7.34 -6.10
C TRP A 2 -9.33 -8.46 -5.30
N ARG A 3 -8.58 -9.54 -5.03
CA ARG A 3 -9.06 -10.69 -4.27
C ARG A 3 -8.72 -10.51 -2.79
N THR A 4 -9.74 -10.54 -1.94
CA THR A 4 -9.63 -10.47 -0.47
C THR A 4 -10.19 -11.74 0.16
N GLN A 5 -10.06 -11.90 1.48
CA GLN A 5 -10.63 -13.02 2.22
C GLN A 5 -12.16 -13.11 2.10
N THR A 6 -12.85 -11.98 1.89
CA THR A 6 -14.32 -11.90 1.81
C THR A 6 -14.86 -11.93 0.39
N GLY A 7 -13.99 -11.92 -0.62
CA GLY A 7 -14.37 -12.02 -2.02
C GLY A 7 -13.52 -11.14 -2.93
N VAL A 8 -13.95 -10.99 -4.17
CA VAL A 8 -13.29 -10.10 -5.14
C VAL A 8 -14.01 -8.76 -5.15
N ARG A 9 -13.28 -7.65 -4.93
CA ARG A 9 -13.85 -6.30 -4.87
C ARG A 9 -12.99 -5.24 -5.57
N THR A 10 -13.61 -4.12 -5.88
CA THR A 10 -12.93 -2.86 -6.22
C THR A 10 -13.22 -1.90 -5.07
N LEU A 11 -12.20 -1.18 -4.60
CA LEU A 11 -12.37 -0.18 -3.55
C LEU A 11 -13.23 0.97 -4.08
N LYS A 12 -14.16 1.45 -3.26
CA LYS A 12 -15.10 2.52 -3.60
C LYS A 12 -15.12 3.56 -2.47
N GLY A 13 -15.79 4.69 -2.72
CA GLY A 13 -16.08 5.67 -1.68
C GLY A 13 -14.85 6.27 -0.99
N ALA A 14 -14.93 6.38 0.33
CA ALA A 14 -13.92 6.98 1.18
C ALA A 14 -12.65 6.13 1.29
N GLU A 15 -12.77 4.80 1.32
CA GLU A 15 -11.61 3.89 1.29
C GLU A 15 -10.81 4.07 -0.01
N ALA A 16 -11.50 4.13 -1.16
CA ALA A 16 -10.83 4.41 -2.42
C ALA A 16 -10.16 5.79 -2.43
N LYS A 17 -10.74 6.79 -1.77
CA LYS A 17 -10.15 8.13 -1.66
C LYS A 17 -8.86 8.11 -0.84
N LEU A 18 -8.85 7.41 0.31
CA LEU A 18 -7.64 7.23 1.13
C LEU A 18 -6.51 6.56 0.33
N ILE A 19 -6.83 5.49 -0.39
CA ILE A 19 -5.85 4.77 -1.23
C ILE A 19 -5.36 5.64 -2.39
N ARG A 20 -6.23 6.44 -3.01
CA ARG A 20 -5.81 7.40 -4.05
C ARG A 20 -4.85 8.45 -3.53
N GLU A 21 -5.08 8.97 -2.33
CA GLU A 21 -4.16 9.94 -1.71
C GLU A 21 -2.79 9.32 -1.44
N SER A 22 -2.74 8.11 -0.87
CA SER A 22 -1.49 7.39 -0.63
C SER A 22 -0.73 7.13 -1.94
N LEU A 23 -1.44 6.66 -2.97
CA LEU A 23 -0.87 6.43 -4.30
C LEU A 23 -0.38 7.73 -4.95
N ALA A 24 -1.06 8.86 -4.75
CA ALA A 24 -0.63 10.16 -5.27
C ALA A 24 0.71 10.56 -4.64
N HIS A 25 0.79 10.48 -3.31
CA HIS A 25 2.01 10.75 -2.55
C HIS A 25 3.18 9.86 -3.01
N MET A 26 2.97 8.53 -3.06
CA MET A 26 3.99 7.59 -3.53
C MET A 26 4.39 7.85 -4.99
N CYS A 27 3.45 8.22 -5.85
CA CYS A 27 3.73 8.54 -7.24
C CYS A 27 4.64 9.78 -7.38
N ASP A 28 4.43 10.81 -6.55
CA ASP A 28 5.31 11.98 -6.53
C ASP A 28 6.72 11.61 -6.03
N MET A 29 6.83 10.84 -4.94
CA MET A 29 8.11 10.35 -4.41
C MET A 29 8.89 9.52 -5.43
N LEU A 30 8.24 8.53 -6.06
CA LEU A 30 8.86 7.67 -7.07
C LEU A 30 9.23 8.44 -8.34
N ARG A 31 8.46 9.48 -8.70
CA ARG A 31 8.81 10.34 -9.84
C ARG A 31 10.08 11.14 -9.55
N GLU A 32 10.22 11.67 -8.34
CA GLU A 32 11.43 12.38 -7.92
C GLU A 32 12.66 11.45 -7.88
N GLU A 33 12.49 10.23 -7.36
CA GLU A 33 13.53 9.19 -7.39
C GLU A 33 13.93 8.83 -8.84
N HIS A 34 12.96 8.57 -9.72
CA HIS A 34 13.21 8.23 -11.12
C HIS A 34 13.94 9.35 -11.88
N LEU A 35 13.65 10.61 -11.55
CA LEU A 35 14.32 11.79 -12.11
C LEU A 35 15.66 12.11 -11.41
N GLN A 36 16.07 11.28 -10.45
CA GLN A 36 17.31 11.45 -9.66
C GLN A 36 17.35 12.76 -8.86
N TYR A 37 16.18 13.25 -8.45
CA TYR A 37 16.03 14.40 -7.56
C TYR A 37 15.96 14.01 -6.08
N ALA A 38 15.63 12.77 -5.77
CA ALA A 38 15.58 12.21 -4.43
C ALA A 38 16.31 10.86 -4.37
N GLU A 39 16.77 10.51 -3.17
CA GLU A 39 17.22 9.14 -2.88
C GLU A 39 16.02 8.19 -2.79
N GLN A 40 16.29 6.89 -2.84
CA GLN A 40 15.26 5.89 -2.69
C GLN A 40 14.58 6.01 -1.32
N TRP A 41 13.25 6.08 -1.33
CA TRP A 41 12.42 5.98 -0.12
C TRP A 41 12.18 4.52 0.26
N GLU A 42 12.23 4.22 1.56
CA GLU A 42 11.90 2.91 2.13
C GLU A 42 10.51 2.97 2.77
N TYR A 43 9.65 2.03 2.41
CA TYR A 43 8.26 1.94 2.89
C TYR A 43 8.10 0.89 3.99
N ASP A 44 9.21 0.39 4.57
CA ASP A 44 9.25 -0.71 5.53
C ASP A 44 8.59 -2.01 5.02
N VAL A 45 8.52 -2.17 3.70
CA VAL A 45 8.03 -3.39 3.05
C VAL A 45 9.10 -3.93 2.12
N ARG A 46 9.94 -4.79 2.70
CA ARG A 46 11.19 -5.24 2.06
C ARG A 46 11.03 -5.82 0.65
N VAL A 47 9.97 -6.58 0.39
CA VAL A 47 9.70 -7.14 -0.95
C VAL A 47 9.41 -6.08 -2.01
N PHE A 48 8.94 -4.90 -1.59
CA PHE A 48 8.72 -3.74 -2.43
C PHE A 48 9.98 -2.87 -2.48
N ASP A 49 10.60 -2.59 -1.33
CA ASP A 49 11.77 -1.71 -1.23
C ASP A 49 13.01 -2.26 -1.96
N GLN A 50 13.16 -3.58 -2.08
CA GLN A 50 14.28 -4.18 -2.81
C GLN A 50 14.16 -4.06 -4.34
N LEU A 51 13.01 -3.65 -4.85
CA LEU A 51 12.76 -3.52 -6.28
C LEU A 51 13.37 -2.23 -6.83
N ALA A 52 13.85 -2.28 -8.07
CA ALA A 52 14.30 -1.07 -8.75
C ALA A 52 13.13 -0.08 -8.92
N CYS A 53 13.42 1.23 -8.92
CA CYS A 53 12.42 2.29 -9.02
C CYS A 53 11.41 2.08 -10.16
N ASN A 54 11.89 1.66 -11.34
CA ASN A 54 11.05 1.39 -12.51
C ASN A 54 10.05 0.26 -12.25
N GLN A 55 10.47 -0.80 -11.53
CA GLN A 55 9.62 -1.93 -11.18
C GLN A 55 8.59 -1.55 -10.13
N ARG A 56 8.98 -0.74 -9.12
CA ARG A 56 8.06 -0.17 -8.12
C ARG A 56 6.97 0.66 -8.78
N ILE A 57 7.33 1.53 -9.74
CA ILE A 57 6.36 2.33 -10.50
C ILE A 57 5.38 1.44 -11.27
N ALA A 58 5.87 0.41 -11.97
CA ALA A 58 5.01 -0.48 -12.74
C ALA A 58 4.06 -1.30 -11.86
N LEU A 59 4.56 -1.88 -10.76
CA LEU A 59 3.74 -2.60 -9.80
C LEU A 59 2.70 -1.69 -9.14
N LEU A 60 3.09 -0.48 -8.73
CA LEU A 60 2.17 0.46 -8.11
C LEU A 60 1.03 0.82 -9.07
N ALA A 61 1.35 1.04 -10.36
CA ALA A 61 0.33 1.30 -11.38
C ALA A 61 -0.60 0.11 -11.62
N GLU A 62 -0.06 -1.11 -11.64
CA GLU A 62 -0.83 -2.33 -11.82
C GLU A 62 -1.75 -2.61 -10.62
N VAL A 63 -1.22 -2.56 -9.40
CA VAL A 63 -1.97 -2.74 -8.16
C VAL A 63 -3.03 -1.65 -8.02
N ALA A 64 -2.70 -0.38 -8.28
CA ALA A 64 -3.67 0.71 -8.28
C ALA A 64 -4.84 0.44 -9.25
N ARG A 65 -4.56 -0.07 -10.46
CA ARG A 65 -5.60 -0.45 -11.43
C ARG A 65 -6.52 -1.53 -10.84
N TYR A 66 -5.96 -2.57 -10.23
CA TYR A 66 -6.76 -3.65 -9.66
C TYR A 66 -7.53 -3.25 -8.40
N LEU A 67 -6.99 -2.37 -7.55
CA LEU A 67 -7.70 -1.84 -6.39
C LEU A 67 -8.82 -0.86 -6.78
N LEU A 68 -8.58 0.04 -7.73
CA LEU A 68 -9.43 1.22 -7.98
C LEU A 68 -10.31 1.14 -9.21
N SER A 69 -10.18 0.11 -10.05
CA SER A 69 -11.00 -0.07 -11.26
C SER A 69 -11.68 -1.44 -11.31
N GLU A 70 -12.83 -1.49 -11.99
CA GLU A 70 -13.43 -2.75 -12.41
C GLU A 70 -12.58 -3.33 -13.56
N THR A 71 -12.21 -4.60 -13.44
CA THR A 71 -11.35 -5.33 -14.38
C THR A 71 -11.94 -6.72 -14.58
N ASP A 72 -11.75 -7.32 -15.75
CA ASP A 72 -12.29 -8.66 -16.04
C ASP A 72 -11.55 -9.77 -15.26
N ASP A 73 -10.35 -9.47 -14.78
CA ASP A 73 -9.45 -10.34 -14.05
C ASP A 73 -9.03 -9.72 -12.70
N TYR A 74 -8.30 -10.47 -11.89
CA TYR A 74 -7.63 -10.02 -10.68
C TYR A 74 -6.21 -10.61 -10.67
N PRO A 75 -5.24 -9.93 -10.04
CA PRO A 75 -3.85 -10.39 -10.06
C PRO A 75 -3.70 -11.64 -9.20
N SER A 76 -2.65 -12.42 -9.45
CA SER A 76 -2.27 -13.48 -8.51
C SER A 76 -1.85 -12.85 -7.17
N LEU A 77 -2.27 -13.49 -6.08
CA LEU A 77 -1.81 -13.15 -4.74
C LEU A 77 -0.41 -13.73 -4.60
N ASN A 78 0.59 -12.86 -4.62
CA ASN A 78 1.99 -13.19 -4.49
C ASN A 78 2.67 -12.09 -3.66
N ALA A 79 3.88 -12.38 -3.18
CA ALA A 79 4.57 -11.51 -2.23
C ALA A 79 4.80 -10.09 -2.77
N ILE A 80 5.09 -9.92 -4.07
CA ILE A 80 5.33 -8.59 -4.64
C ILE A 80 4.04 -7.77 -4.80
N ASN A 81 2.93 -8.40 -5.19
CA ASN A 81 1.64 -7.73 -5.33
C ASN A 81 1.07 -7.35 -3.97
N GLU A 82 1.05 -8.27 -3.01
CA GLU A 82 0.56 -7.99 -1.67
C GLU A 82 1.49 -7.06 -0.89
N GLY A 83 2.81 -7.22 -1.04
CA GLY A 83 3.76 -6.26 -0.49
C GLY A 83 3.64 -4.86 -1.08
N THR A 84 3.24 -4.72 -2.34
CA THR A 84 2.92 -3.39 -2.91
C THR A 84 1.69 -2.78 -2.24
N VAL A 85 0.66 -3.59 -1.92
CA VAL A 85 -0.50 -3.11 -1.14
C VAL A 85 -0.07 -2.74 0.28
N GLY A 86 0.75 -3.56 0.93
CA GLY A 86 1.32 -3.25 2.24
C GLY A 86 2.08 -1.92 2.24
N ALA A 87 2.90 -1.66 1.21
CA ALA A 87 3.64 -0.41 1.07
C ALA A 87 2.72 0.82 0.95
N ILE A 88 1.54 0.67 0.33
CA ILE A 88 0.52 1.74 0.29
C ILE A 88 0.00 2.06 1.69
N TYR A 89 -0.23 1.04 2.53
CA TYR A 89 -0.68 1.25 3.91
C TYR A 89 0.42 1.78 4.82
N GLU A 90 1.67 1.31 4.67
CA GLU A 90 2.81 1.88 5.40
C GLU A 90 3.07 3.34 5.02
N ASN A 91 2.89 3.71 3.74
CA ASN A 91 2.94 5.12 3.33
C ASN A 91 1.89 5.96 4.07
N ILE A 92 0.67 5.44 4.29
CA ILE A 92 -0.37 6.13 5.07
C ILE A 92 0.08 6.27 6.54
N ARG A 93 0.62 5.21 7.15
CA ARG A 93 1.10 5.21 8.54
C ARG A 93 2.17 6.27 8.77
N VAL A 94 3.18 6.32 7.92
CA VAL A 94 4.26 7.32 8.00
C VAL A 94 3.70 8.73 7.88
N ASN A 95 2.78 8.95 6.95
CA ASN A 95 2.17 10.26 6.75
C ASN A 95 1.34 10.74 7.95
N ILE A 96 0.68 9.84 8.68
CA ILE A 96 0.04 10.19 9.96
C ILE A 96 1.08 10.59 11.00
N ILE A 97 2.18 9.84 11.12
CA ILE A 97 3.25 10.16 12.08
C ILE A 97 3.78 11.57 11.83
N ILE A 98 4.06 11.89 10.55
CA ILE A 98 4.47 13.23 10.13
C ILE A 98 3.41 14.27 10.51
N GLU A 99 2.14 14.02 10.19
CA GLU A 99 1.04 14.94 10.50
C GLU A 99 0.89 15.20 12.02
N LEU A 100 1.06 14.15 12.83
CA LEU A 100 1.00 14.23 14.30
C LEU A 100 2.19 15.02 14.86
N ASP A 101 3.39 14.78 14.34
CA ASP A 101 4.59 15.52 14.73
C ASP A 101 4.47 17.01 14.37
N GLU A 102 3.96 17.33 13.18
CA GLU A 102 3.70 18.71 12.78
C GLU A 102 2.63 19.38 13.65
N SER A 103 1.57 18.64 14.01
CA SER A 103 0.52 19.13 14.91
C SER A 103 1.05 19.41 16.32
N ASN A 104 2.02 18.63 16.79
CA ASN A 104 2.67 18.84 18.09
C ASN A 104 3.60 20.07 18.09
N LEU A 105 4.11 20.48 16.93
CA LEU A 105 5.07 21.59 16.79
C LEU A 105 4.40 22.93 16.45
N ASN A 106 3.20 22.91 15.85
CA ASN A 106 2.50 24.10 15.40
C ASN A 106 1.37 24.53 16.35
N ASP A 107 1.56 25.64 17.08
CA ASP A 107 0.49 26.39 17.75
C ASP A 107 -0.41 27.16 16.75
N ASN A 108 -0.12 27.08 15.44
CA ASN A 108 -0.82 27.87 14.41
C ASN A 108 -1.84 27.03 13.62
N PRO A 109 -3.16 27.24 13.84
CA PRO A 109 -4.23 26.46 13.20
C PRO A 109 -4.41 26.71 11.68
N GLU A 110 -3.67 27.66 11.07
CA GLU A 110 -3.84 28.01 9.65
C GLU A 110 -3.20 27.04 8.64
N ILE A 111 -2.40 26.05 9.07
CA ILE A 111 -1.73 25.09 8.15
C ILE A 111 -2.63 23.87 7.83
N ALA A 112 -3.82 23.76 8.43
CA ALA A 112 -4.66 22.55 8.39
C ALA A 112 -5.51 22.33 7.10
N GLU A 113 -5.27 23.06 6.02
CA GLU A 113 -6.17 23.09 4.83
C GLU A 113 -5.70 22.27 3.61
N ILE A 114 -4.98 21.17 3.82
CA ILE A 114 -4.86 20.09 2.83
C ILE A 114 -5.39 18.82 3.51
N SER A 115 -6.29 18.08 2.85
CA SER A 115 -7.02 16.91 3.39
C SER A 115 -6.16 16.12 4.38
N SER A 116 -6.42 16.26 5.68
CA SER A 116 -5.57 15.58 6.67
C SER A 116 -5.72 14.07 6.54
N TRP A 117 -4.63 13.32 6.70
CA TRP A 117 -4.63 11.86 6.62
C TRP A 117 -5.61 11.28 7.64
N ARG A 118 -5.65 11.89 8.83
CA ARG A 118 -6.66 11.60 9.85
C ARG A 118 -8.10 11.73 9.34
N THR A 119 -8.41 12.78 8.58
CA THR A 119 -9.75 12.98 7.99
C THR A 119 -10.08 11.88 6.97
N LEU A 120 -9.11 11.50 6.13
CA LEU A 120 -9.31 10.46 5.12
C LEU A 120 -9.57 9.09 5.77
N ILE A 121 -8.84 8.78 6.85
CA ILE A 121 -8.99 7.53 7.60
C ILE A 121 -10.33 7.49 8.30
N LEU A 122 -10.71 8.56 9.02
CA LEU A 122 -12.02 8.64 9.66
C LEU A 122 -13.15 8.46 8.65
N ALA A 123 -13.06 9.08 7.47
CA ALA A 123 -14.05 8.92 6.42
C ALA A 123 -14.15 7.45 5.95
N ALA A 124 -13.01 6.78 5.76
CA ALA A 124 -12.97 5.36 5.37
C ALA A 124 -13.54 4.45 6.47
N CYS A 125 -13.17 4.66 7.73
CA CYS A 125 -13.67 3.88 8.87
C CYS A 125 -15.18 4.09 9.11
N VAL A 126 -15.68 5.32 8.96
CA VAL A 126 -17.11 5.62 9.06
C VAL A 126 -17.90 4.92 7.94
N GLU A 127 -17.40 4.96 6.70
CA GLU A 127 -18.03 4.27 5.57
C GLU A 127 -18.01 2.74 5.74
N ALA A 128 -16.98 2.21 6.39
CA ALA A 128 -16.85 0.80 6.74
C ALA A 128 -17.60 0.41 8.03
N GLU A 129 -18.36 1.34 8.63
CA GLU A 129 -19.18 1.14 9.83
C GLU A 129 -18.39 0.67 11.08
N PHE A 130 -17.17 1.20 11.29
CA PHE A 130 -16.38 0.88 12.48
C PHE A 130 -17.00 1.48 13.74
N GLU A 131 -17.05 0.70 14.82
CA GLU A 131 -17.66 1.12 16.09
C GLU A 131 -16.74 2.04 16.91
N ASP A 132 -15.44 1.71 16.97
CA ASP A 132 -14.44 2.38 17.81
C ASP A 132 -13.54 3.32 16.99
N LEU A 133 -14.03 4.52 16.72
CA LEU A 133 -13.29 5.55 15.98
C LEU A 133 -12.45 6.43 16.92
N PRO A 134 -11.23 6.83 16.51
CA PRO A 134 -10.43 7.75 17.28
C PRO A 134 -11.05 9.16 17.24
N ASP A 135 -10.84 9.96 18.29
CA ASP A 135 -11.13 11.40 18.21
C ASP A 135 -10.26 12.02 17.10
N ALA A 136 -10.84 12.87 16.25
CA ALA A 136 -10.12 13.53 15.16
C ALA A 136 -8.90 14.33 15.64
N ASN A 137 -8.93 14.84 16.87
CA ASN A 137 -7.83 15.58 17.48
C ASN A 137 -6.90 14.69 18.32
N ASN A 138 -7.11 13.37 18.33
CA ASN A 138 -6.26 12.46 19.07
C ASN A 138 -4.84 12.45 18.48
N LEU A 139 -3.85 12.66 19.36
CA LEU A 139 -2.44 12.72 19.00
C LEU A 139 -1.70 11.39 19.26
N ASP A 140 -2.38 10.39 19.83
CA ASP A 140 -1.82 9.05 20.00
C ASP A 140 -1.91 8.26 18.69
N TYR A 141 -0.75 8.01 18.07
CA TYR A 141 -0.64 7.20 16.86
C TYR A 141 -1.26 5.80 17.00
N ASN A 142 -1.23 5.19 18.20
CA ASN A 142 -1.74 3.83 18.36
C ASN A 142 -3.25 3.73 18.10
N GLU A 143 -4.01 4.78 18.42
CA GLU A 143 -5.46 4.86 18.19
C GLU A 143 -5.77 4.90 16.69
N TRP A 144 -4.93 5.58 15.91
CA TRP A 144 -5.01 5.60 14.45
C TRP A 144 -4.56 4.27 13.83
N LYS A 145 -3.49 3.69 14.36
CA LYS A 145 -2.91 2.43 13.87
C LYS A 145 -3.92 1.28 13.90
N ILE A 146 -4.68 1.12 14.99
CA ILE A 146 -5.68 0.05 15.12
C ILE A 146 -6.69 0.10 13.96
N ASN A 147 -7.20 1.29 13.66
CA ASN A 147 -8.18 1.49 12.60
C ASN A 147 -7.60 1.23 11.20
N LEU A 148 -6.35 1.62 10.98
CA LEU A 148 -5.63 1.30 9.75
C LEU A 148 -5.39 -0.20 9.59
N ASP A 149 -5.00 -0.90 10.66
CA ASP A 149 -4.77 -2.35 10.62
C ASP A 149 -6.05 -3.07 10.18
N ILE A 150 -7.22 -2.66 10.70
CA ILE A 150 -8.51 -3.25 10.30
C ILE A 150 -8.86 -2.91 8.84
N LEU A 151 -8.59 -1.69 8.37
CA LEU A 151 -8.79 -1.34 6.94
C LEU A 151 -7.86 -2.14 6.03
N GLU A 152 -6.61 -2.37 6.45
CA GLU A 152 -5.62 -3.15 5.71
C GLU A 152 -6.03 -4.63 5.63
N GLU A 153 -6.47 -5.22 6.74
CA GLU A 153 -6.95 -6.60 6.82
C GLU A 153 -8.17 -6.89 5.92
N GLN A 154 -8.93 -5.85 5.53
CA GLN A 154 -10.04 -6.00 4.59
C GLN A 154 -9.58 -6.11 3.13
N VAL A 155 -8.37 -5.66 2.82
CA VAL A 155 -7.81 -5.61 1.46
C VAL A 155 -6.77 -6.71 1.25
N LEU A 156 -5.85 -6.88 2.19
CA LEU A 156 -4.85 -7.95 2.13
C LEU A 156 -5.48 -9.32 2.38
N TRP A 157 -4.96 -10.36 1.73
CA TRP A 157 -5.34 -11.72 2.07
C TRP A 157 -4.68 -12.14 3.38
N ASP A 158 -3.40 -11.84 3.52
CA ASP A 158 -2.62 -11.93 4.76
C ASP A 158 -1.36 -11.05 4.64
N ARG A 159 -0.39 -11.23 5.54
CA ARG A 159 0.90 -10.53 5.55
C ARG A 159 2.07 -11.48 5.29
N ASP A 160 1.86 -12.60 4.58
CA ASP A 160 2.91 -13.60 4.36
C ASP A 160 4.11 -13.03 3.60
N PHE A 161 3.91 -11.96 2.81
CA PHE A 161 4.99 -11.22 2.13
C PHE A 161 6.08 -10.69 3.09
N GLU A 162 5.75 -10.41 4.36
CA GLU A 162 6.72 -9.99 5.37
C GLU A 162 7.72 -11.11 5.72
N SER A 163 7.29 -12.36 5.58
CA SER A 163 8.10 -13.55 5.84
C SER A 163 8.96 -13.98 4.65
N SER A 164 8.99 -13.21 3.56
CA SER A 164 9.70 -13.54 2.32
C SER A 164 11.14 -14.02 2.51
N ASN A 165 11.95 -13.31 3.30
CA ASN A 165 13.35 -13.70 3.52
C ASN A 165 13.48 -15.06 4.19
N PHE A 166 12.61 -15.34 5.16
CA PHE A 166 12.62 -16.61 5.85
C PHE A 166 12.37 -17.76 4.88
N TYR A 167 11.40 -17.62 3.97
CA TYR A 167 11.08 -18.68 3.00
C TYR A 167 12.06 -18.78 1.84
N LEU A 168 12.65 -17.66 1.39
CA LEU A 168 13.62 -17.65 0.29
C LEU A 168 14.96 -18.28 0.67
N ASP A 169 15.34 -18.22 1.94
CA ASP A 169 16.56 -18.86 2.46
C ASP A 169 16.39 -20.36 2.74
N LEU A 170 15.15 -20.88 2.77
CA LEU A 170 14.89 -22.30 2.99
C LEU A 170 15.18 -23.12 1.74
N SER A 171 15.78 -24.30 1.94
CA SER A 171 15.88 -25.30 0.88
C SER A 171 14.48 -25.76 0.45
N PRO A 172 14.25 -26.18 -0.80
CA PRO A 172 12.95 -26.67 -1.25
C PRO A 172 12.40 -27.82 -0.40
N GLU A 173 13.27 -28.69 0.12
CA GLU A 173 12.90 -29.82 0.98
C GLU A 173 12.31 -29.38 2.32
N THR A 174 12.77 -28.24 2.86
CA THR A 174 12.26 -27.66 4.11
C THR A 174 11.12 -26.67 3.88
N GLY A 175 11.21 -25.85 2.84
CA GLY A 175 10.26 -24.78 2.55
C GLY A 175 8.91 -25.28 2.04
N LYS A 176 8.90 -26.31 1.18
CA LYS A 176 7.65 -26.80 0.59
C LYS A 176 6.66 -27.35 1.62
N PRO A 177 7.05 -28.26 2.55
CA PRO A 177 6.13 -28.74 3.58
C PRO A 177 5.58 -27.63 4.49
N LEU A 178 6.37 -26.58 4.73
CA LEU A 178 5.96 -25.46 5.57
C LEU A 178 4.96 -24.56 4.86
N LYS A 179 5.20 -24.24 3.58
CA LYS A 179 4.23 -23.52 2.74
C LYS A 179 2.92 -24.31 2.60
N ASP A 180 2.98 -25.61 2.38
CA ASP A 180 1.80 -26.49 2.33
C ASP A 180 1.00 -26.44 3.65
N TYR A 181 1.70 -26.44 4.79
CA TYR A 181 1.07 -26.32 6.11
C TYR A 181 0.39 -24.96 6.33
N MET A 182 1.05 -23.89 5.91
CA MET A 182 0.54 -22.51 6.02
C MET A 182 -0.45 -22.13 4.91
N ARG A 183 -0.63 -23.00 3.89
CA ARG A 183 -1.45 -22.78 2.69
C ARG A 183 -0.95 -21.63 1.82
N ILE A 184 0.36 -21.47 1.74
CA ILE A 184 1.04 -20.52 0.87
C ILE A 184 1.29 -21.18 -0.49
N ASP A 185 0.92 -20.49 -1.57
CA ASP A 185 1.15 -21.00 -2.92
C ASP A 185 2.64 -21.18 -3.23
N ASP A 186 2.94 -22.19 -4.05
CA ASP A 186 4.32 -22.62 -4.29
C ASP A 186 5.17 -21.52 -4.93
N ASP A 187 4.55 -20.68 -5.76
CA ASP A 187 5.16 -19.57 -6.51
C ASP A 187 5.02 -18.21 -5.82
N TYR A 188 4.39 -18.14 -4.64
CA TYR A 188 4.07 -16.90 -3.91
C TYR A 188 5.28 -15.98 -3.72
N PHE A 189 6.41 -16.52 -3.24
CA PHE A 189 7.64 -15.76 -2.99
C PHE A 189 8.57 -15.65 -4.20
N THR A 190 8.25 -16.35 -5.30
CA THR A 190 9.12 -16.44 -6.49
C THR A 190 8.54 -15.72 -7.71
N ALA A 191 7.48 -14.94 -7.52
CA ALA A 191 6.91 -14.09 -8.56
C ALA A 191 7.98 -13.14 -9.12
N ILE A 192 8.05 -13.05 -10.44
CA ILE A 192 9.03 -12.21 -11.13
C ILE A 192 8.44 -10.80 -11.22
N PRO A 193 9.09 -9.77 -10.65
CA PRO A 193 8.62 -8.40 -10.80
C PRO A 193 8.67 -7.96 -12.26
N PRO A 194 7.78 -7.03 -12.69
CA PRO A 194 7.85 -6.47 -14.03
C PRO A 194 9.23 -5.84 -14.27
N ASP A 195 9.71 -5.91 -15.51
CA ASP A 195 10.96 -5.26 -15.95
C ASP A 195 10.63 -4.26 -17.07
N PRO A 196 10.03 -3.10 -16.72
CA PRO A 196 9.52 -2.16 -17.70
C PRO A 196 10.64 -1.33 -18.32
N THR A 197 10.53 -1.09 -19.62
CA THR A 197 11.32 -0.08 -20.33
C THR A 197 10.96 1.33 -19.86
N ASP A 198 11.85 2.31 -20.09
CA ASP A 198 11.58 3.72 -19.76
C ASP A 198 10.28 4.27 -20.37
N LYS A 199 9.87 3.72 -21.53
CA LYS A 199 8.60 4.09 -22.17
C LYS A 199 7.42 3.55 -21.38
N GLU A 200 7.50 2.31 -20.91
CA GLU A 200 6.46 1.69 -20.09
C GLU A 200 6.36 2.35 -18.71
N VAL A 201 7.49 2.76 -18.12
CA VAL A 201 7.52 3.54 -16.87
C VAL A 201 6.76 4.87 -17.02
N LYS A 202 6.94 5.59 -18.13
CA LYS A 202 6.16 6.82 -18.40
C LYS A 202 4.67 6.55 -18.50
N ILE A 203 4.27 5.45 -19.15
CA ILE A 203 2.86 5.04 -19.24
C ILE A 203 2.31 4.67 -17.85
N ALA A 204 3.09 3.99 -17.03
CA ALA A 204 2.73 3.63 -15.66
C ALA A 204 2.53 4.87 -14.78
N LEU A 205 3.43 5.87 -14.84
CA LEU A 205 3.26 7.16 -14.16
C LEU A 205 2.01 7.90 -14.64
N GLU A 206 1.78 7.96 -15.95
CA GLU A 206 0.55 8.56 -16.50
C GLU A 206 -0.72 7.85 -16.02
N THR A 207 -0.64 6.54 -15.82
CA THR A 207 -1.75 5.73 -15.31
C THR A 207 -2.00 6.02 -13.84
N LEU A 208 -0.94 6.05 -13.01
CA LEU A 208 -1.03 6.45 -11.61
C LEU A 208 -1.62 7.85 -11.46
N MET A 209 -1.15 8.83 -12.23
CA MET A 209 -1.69 10.20 -12.20
C MET A 209 -3.17 10.28 -12.60
N LYS A 210 -3.66 9.39 -13.47
CA LYS A 210 -5.09 9.35 -13.85
C LYS A 210 -5.93 8.66 -12.78
N LEU A 211 -5.37 7.63 -12.12
CA LEU A 211 -6.05 6.89 -11.07
C LEU A 211 -6.07 7.64 -9.73
N THR A 212 -5.24 8.64 -9.53
CA THR A 212 -5.14 9.38 -8.27
C THR A 212 -5.87 10.73 -8.27
N ARG A 213 -6.43 11.13 -9.41
CA ARG A 213 -7.20 12.38 -9.58
C ARG A 213 -8.71 12.20 -9.43
#